data_AF-I3D9W7-F1
#
_entry.id   AF-I3D9W7-F1
#
_cell.length_a   1.000
_cell.length_b   1.000
_cell.length_c   1.000
_cell.angle_alpha   90.00
_cell.angle_beta   90.00
_cell.angle_gamma   90.00
#
_symmetry.space_group_name_H-M   'P 1'
#
loop_
_entity.id
_entity.type
_entity.pdbx_description
1 polymer ?
#
loop_
_entity_poly.entity_id
_entity_poly.type
_entity_poly.pdbx_seq_one_letter_code
_entity_poly.pdbx_strand_id
1 'polypeptide(L)'
;MGKSKTVSASRTFNAFIESLSLSIKKALEKGGTIEEMTEVALKEISFLNSGINIYFPKTIKVRMRSDEIKQGIIKDFNGNNHNQLAVKYDVSVQWVYKVLREK
;
A
#
# COMPACT_ATOMS: atom_id res chain seq x y z
N MET A 1 22.30 -17.51 4.42
CA MET A 1 21.55 -16.95 3.26
C MET A 1 20.25 -16.32 3.76
N GLY A 2 20.30 -15.05 4.19
CA GLY A 2 19.14 -14.34 4.72
C GLY A 2 18.30 -13.75 3.59
N LYS A 3 17.14 -14.35 3.29
CA LYS A 3 16.15 -13.68 2.41
C LYS A 3 15.63 -12.43 3.15
N SER A 4 15.82 -11.26 2.52
CA SER A 4 15.41 -9.96 3.03
C SER A 4 13.93 -9.95 3.42
N LYS A 5 13.64 -9.80 4.72
CA LYS A 5 12.27 -9.77 5.30
C LYS A 5 11.34 -8.75 4.62
N THR A 6 11.91 -7.70 4.04
CA THR A 6 11.20 -6.59 3.40
C THR A 6 10.55 -6.96 2.06
N VAL A 7 11.15 -7.90 1.32
CA VAL A 7 10.63 -8.35 0.02
C VAL A 7 9.40 -9.25 0.22
N SER A 8 9.41 -10.07 1.28
CA SER A 8 8.32 -10.98 1.63
C SER A 8 7.02 -10.24 1.97
N ALA A 9 7.09 -9.25 2.89
CA ALA A 9 5.90 -8.50 3.32
C ALA A 9 5.26 -7.68 2.18
N SER A 10 6.07 -7.12 1.28
CA SER A 10 5.55 -6.41 0.11
C SER A 10 4.81 -7.33 -0.86
N ARG A 11 5.26 -8.59 -0.98
CA ARG A 11 4.61 -9.61 -1.81
C ARG A 11 3.28 -10.05 -1.20
N THR A 12 3.21 -10.24 0.13
CA THR A 12 1.96 -10.59 0.83
C THR A 12 0.90 -9.50 0.73
N PHE A 13 1.28 -8.23 0.88
CA PHE A 13 0.32 -7.13 0.74
C PHE A 13 -0.21 -6.99 -0.69
N ASN A 14 0.66 -7.10 -1.70
CA ASN A 14 0.22 -7.05 -3.10
C ASN A 14 -0.71 -8.22 -3.45
N ALA A 15 -0.39 -9.43 -2.99
CA ALA A 15 -1.25 -10.60 -3.16
C ALA A 15 -2.63 -10.41 -2.49
N PHE A 16 -2.67 -9.78 -1.32
CA PHE A 16 -3.93 -9.41 -0.68
C PHE A 16 -4.74 -8.44 -1.56
N ILE A 17 -4.13 -7.36 -2.10
CA ILE A 17 -4.82 -6.38 -2.95
C ILE A 17 -5.37 -7.04 -4.22
N GLU A 18 -4.59 -7.94 -4.85
CA GLU A 18 -5.04 -8.71 -6.01
C GLU A 18 -6.24 -9.61 -5.66
N SER A 19 -6.20 -10.29 -4.51
CA SER A 19 -7.30 -11.13 -4.05
C SER A 19 -8.58 -10.32 -3.77
N LEU A 20 -8.46 -9.15 -3.14
CA LEU A 20 -9.58 -8.23 -2.89
C LEU A 20 -10.21 -7.77 -4.21
N SER A 21 -9.38 -7.36 -5.18
CA SER A 21 -9.84 -6.96 -6.52
C SER A 21 -10.59 -8.10 -7.22
N LEU A 22 -10.08 -9.32 -7.14
CA LEU A 22 -10.73 -10.50 -7.69
C LEU A 22 -12.07 -10.80 -7.01
N SER A 23 -12.14 -10.73 -5.68
CA SER A 23 -13.37 -10.96 -4.93
C SER A 23 -14.48 -9.98 -5.30
N ILE A 24 -14.13 -8.69 -5.48
CA ILE A 24 -15.07 -7.66 -5.93
C ILE A 24 -15.54 -7.96 -7.36
N LYS A 25 -14.63 -8.30 -8.28
CA LYS A 25 -15.02 -8.64 -9.67
C LYS A 25 -15.98 -9.81 -9.73
N LYS A 26 -15.71 -10.89 -8.99
CA LYS A 26 -16.60 -12.06 -8.91
C LYS A 26 -17.99 -11.69 -8.38
N ALA A 27 -18.05 -10.82 -7.37
CA ALA A 27 -19.31 -10.33 -6.84
C ALA A 27 -20.10 -9.55 -7.91
N LEU A 28 -19.44 -8.66 -8.64
CA LEU A 28 -20.05 -7.89 -9.73
C LEU A 28 -20.49 -8.78 -10.91
N GLU A 29 -19.71 -9.79 -11.28
CA GLU A 29 -20.04 -10.76 -12.33
C GLU A 29 -21.26 -11.61 -11.97
N LYS A 30 -21.41 -11.97 -10.68
CA LYS A 30 -22.60 -12.67 -10.20
C LYS A 30 -23.86 -11.79 -10.27
N GLY A 31 -23.71 -10.49 -10.04
CA GLY A 31 -24.82 -9.54 -10.00
C GLY A 31 -25.81 -9.82 -8.85
N GLY A 32 -27.03 -9.30 -8.98
CA GLY A 32 -28.06 -9.41 -7.94
C GLY A 32 -28.13 -8.19 -7.03
N THR A 33 -28.64 -8.39 -5.83
CA THR A 33 -28.74 -7.35 -4.80
C THR A 33 -27.37 -6.99 -4.22
N ILE A 34 -27.28 -5.83 -3.58
CA ILE A 34 -26.04 -5.39 -2.90
C ILE A 34 -25.65 -6.40 -1.83
N GLU A 35 -26.62 -6.94 -1.10
CA GLU A 35 -26.44 -7.94 -0.05
C GLU A 35 -25.82 -9.22 -0.60
N GLU A 36 -26.36 -9.76 -1.70
CA GLU A 36 -25.85 -10.98 -2.34
C GLU A 36 -24.43 -10.79 -2.88
N MET A 37 -24.16 -9.65 -3.53
CA MET A 37 -22.83 -9.33 -4.03
C MET A 37 -21.84 -9.15 -2.87
N THR A 38 -22.28 -8.54 -1.77
CA THR A 38 -21.46 -8.36 -0.56
C THR A 38 -21.09 -9.71 0.04
N GLU A 39 -22.05 -10.63 0.17
CA GLU A 39 -21.80 -11.98 0.67
C GLU A 39 -20.77 -12.72 -0.19
N VAL A 40 -20.89 -12.61 -1.52
CA VAL A 40 -19.94 -13.23 -2.46
C VAL A 40 -18.55 -12.65 -2.29
N ALA A 41 -18.42 -11.32 -2.23
CA ALA A 41 -17.12 -10.67 -2.05
C ALA A 41 -16.46 -11.08 -0.73
N LEU A 42 -17.23 -11.10 0.38
CA LEU A 42 -16.73 -11.47 1.70
C LEU A 42 -16.30 -12.94 1.78
N LYS A 43 -17.08 -13.85 1.18
CA LYS A 43 -16.74 -15.27 1.13
C LYS A 43 -15.44 -15.51 0.34
N GLU A 44 -15.32 -14.88 -0.83
CA GLU A 44 -14.15 -15.03 -1.70
C GLU A 44 -12.88 -14.47 -1.05
N ILE A 45 -12.93 -13.26 -0.48
CA ILE A 45 -11.75 -12.66 0.14
C ILE A 45 -11.33 -13.44 1.39
N SER A 46 -12.30 -13.95 2.17
CA SER A 46 -12.02 -14.79 3.33
C SER A 46 -11.38 -16.11 2.94
N PHE A 47 -11.83 -16.75 1.85
CA PHE A 47 -11.25 -18.00 1.39
C PHE A 47 -9.80 -17.80 0.89
N LEU A 48 -9.58 -16.80 0.03
CA LEU A 48 -8.27 -16.52 -0.58
C LEU A 48 -7.21 -16.08 0.43
N ASN A 49 -7.64 -15.50 1.55
CA ASN A 49 -6.75 -15.01 2.60
C ASN A 49 -6.87 -15.82 3.90
N SER A 50 -7.45 -17.02 3.85
CA SER A 50 -7.51 -17.89 5.02
C SER A 50 -6.10 -18.33 5.45
N GLY A 51 -5.83 -18.27 6.75
CA GLY A 51 -4.53 -18.66 7.32
C GLY A 51 -3.40 -17.63 7.19
N ILE A 52 -3.65 -16.43 6.65
CA ILE A 52 -2.65 -15.36 6.59
C ILE A 52 -2.97 -14.21 7.55
N ASN A 53 -1.92 -13.66 8.18
CA ASN A 53 -2.02 -12.41 8.93
C ASN A 53 -1.73 -11.23 8.01
N ILE A 54 -2.74 -10.40 7.74
CA ILE A 54 -2.59 -9.20 6.90
C ILE A 54 -2.35 -7.99 7.81
N TYR A 55 -1.13 -7.45 7.75
CA TYR A 55 -0.80 -6.22 8.45
C TYR A 55 -0.91 -5.02 7.51
N PHE A 56 -1.75 -4.06 7.86
CA PHE A 56 -1.86 -2.77 7.19
C PHE A 56 -0.99 -1.75 7.93
N PRO A 57 0.24 -1.46 7.47
CA PRO A 57 1.03 -0.42 8.10
C PRO A 57 0.31 0.93 8.00
N LYS A 58 0.33 1.70 9.08
CA LYS A 58 -0.29 3.03 9.19
C LYS A 58 0.11 4.00 8.05
N THR A 59 1.23 3.73 7.38
CA THR A 59 1.82 4.50 6.28
C THR A 59 1.38 4.08 4.87
N ILE A 60 0.33 3.28 4.68
CA ILE A 60 -0.18 2.93 3.32
C ILE A 60 -0.44 4.16 2.44
N LYS A 61 -0.79 5.31 3.03
CA LYS A 61 -0.91 6.59 2.30
C LYS A 61 0.37 7.00 1.55
N VAL A 62 1.55 6.65 2.07
CA VAL A 62 2.86 6.97 1.47
C VAL A 62 3.16 6.08 0.27
N ARG A 63 2.67 4.84 0.21
CA ARG A 63 2.92 3.92 -0.91
C ARG A 63 2.10 4.24 -2.16
N MET A 64 0.84 4.61 -1.99
CA MET A 64 -0.05 4.91 -3.13
C MET A 64 0.29 6.24 -3.82
N ARG A 65 0.90 7.18 -3.09
CA ARG A 65 1.39 8.46 -3.61
C ARG A 65 2.92 8.54 -3.65
N SER A 66 3.63 7.39 -3.58
CA SER A 66 5.07 7.42 -3.31
C SER A 66 5.86 8.17 -4.37
N ASP A 67 5.45 8.05 -5.63
CA ASP A 67 6.21 8.64 -6.73
C ASP A 67 5.92 10.14 -6.88
N GLU A 68 4.65 10.56 -6.74
CA GLU A 68 4.28 11.99 -6.67
C GLU A 68 4.95 12.69 -5.48
N ILE A 69 4.92 12.06 -4.30
CA ILE A 69 5.55 12.60 -3.10
C ILE A 69 7.08 12.64 -3.26
N LYS A 70 7.71 11.60 -3.82
CA LYS A 70 9.15 11.60 -4.10
C LYS A 70 9.53 12.75 -5.04
N GLN A 71 8.81 12.91 -6.15
CA GLN A 71 9.06 14.00 -7.10
C GLN A 71 8.85 15.37 -6.45
N GLY A 72 7.81 15.52 -5.63
CA GLY A 72 7.58 16.72 -4.83
C GLY A 72 8.74 17.03 -3.88
N ILE A 73 9.22 16.05 -3.12
CA ILE A 73 10.38 16.18 -2.23
C ILE A 73 11.63 16.59 -3.02
N ILE A 74 11.90 15.93 -4.14
CA ILE A 74 13.08 16.21 -4.98
C ILE A 74 13.04 17.64 -5.53
N LYS A 75 11.86 18.10 -5.95
CA LYS A 75 11.65 19.44 -6.52
C LYS A 75 11.74 20.55 -5.46
N ASP A 76 11.18 20.31 -4.28
CA ASP A 76 11.04 21.33 -3.24
C ASP A 76 12.23 21.33 -2.25
N PHE A 77 13.20 20.44 -2.43
CA PHE A 77 14.40 20.40 -1.60
C PHE A 77 15.33 21.58 -1.88
N ASN A 78 15.69 22.32 -0.84
CA ASN A 78 16.53 23.52 -0.92
C ASN A 78 17.93 23.34 -0.30
N GLY A 79 18.31 22.12 0.07
CA GLY A 79 19.60 21.81 0.69
C GLY A 79 19.54 21.59 2.20
N ASN A 80 18.58 22.18 2.93
CA ASN A 80 18.51 22.06 4.39
C ASN A 80 17.09 21.90 4.99
N ASN A 81 16.04 21.85 4.16
CA ASN A 81 14.63 21.81 4.60
C ASN A 81 14.04 20.41 4.88
N HIS A 82 14.83 19.40 5.25
CA HIS A 82 14.37 18.02 5.46
C HIS A 82 13.16 17.89 6.40
N ASN A 83 13.20 18.56 7.56
CA ASN A 83 12.10 18.52 8.53
C ASN A 83 10.82 19.17 8.00
N GLN A 84 10.96 20.24 7.21
CA GLN A 84 9.83 20.96 6.62
C GLN A 84 9.14 20.09 5.56
N LEU A 85 9.94 19.39 4.74
CA LEU A 85 9.42 18.43 3.75
C LEU A 85 8.72 17.25 4.42
N ALA A 86 9.25 16.74 5.54
CA ALA A 86 8.64 15.65 6.29
C ALA A 86 7.22 16.01 6.75
N VAL A 87 7.04 17.22 7.28
CA VAL A 87 5.72 17.74 7.68
C VAL A 87 4.82 17.96 6.47
N LYS A 88 5.34 18.60 5.40
CA LYS A 88 4.56 18.94 4.20
C LYS A 88 3.96 17.71 3.51
N TYR A 89 4.70 16.61 3.48
CA TYR A 89 4.32 15.40 2.75
C TYR A 89 3.79 14.27 3.64
N ASP A 90 3.63 14.51 4.96
CA ASP A 90 3.18 13.50 5.93
C ASP A 90 4.02 12.22 5.91
N VAL A 91 5.35 12.40 5.94
CA VAL A 91 6.34 11.32 5.91
C VAL A 91 7.37 11.49 7.03
N SER A 92 8.09 10.42 7.38
CA SER A 92 9.19 10.55 8.33
C SER A 92 10.36 11.31 7.70
N VAL A 93 11.10 12.08 8.51
CA VAL A 93 12.33 12.77 8.05
C VAL A 93 13.35 11.76 7.50
N GLN A 94 13.42 10.56 8.06
CA GLN A 94 14.27 9.47 7.58
C GLN A 94 13.89 9.01 6.18
N TRP A 95 12.60 9.06 5.83
CA TRP A 95 12.15 8.75 4.48
C TRP A 95 12.50 9.88 3.51
N VAL A 96 12.43 11.15 3.91
CA VAL A 96 12.94 12.28 3.11
C VAL A 96 14.44 12.08 2.80
N TYR A 97 15.26 11.73 3.79
CA TYR A 97 16.67 11.41 3.57
C TYR A 97 16.86 10.23 2.60
N LYS A 98 16.03 9.19 2.73
CA LYS A 98 16.08 8.03 1.82
C LYS A 98 15.79 8.45 0.37
N VAL A 99 14.73 9.23 0.16
CA VAL A 99 14.33 9.71 -1.17
C VAL A 99 15.44 10.56 -1.81
N LEU A 100 16.03 11.49 -1.05
CA LEU A 100 17.08 12.37 -1.57
C LEU A 100 18.39 11.62 -1.88
N ARG A 101 18.69 10.54 -1.17
CA ARG A 101 19.84 9.67 -1.44
C ARG A 101 19.64 8.78 -2.67
N GLU A 102 18.40 8.42 -2.96
CA GLU A 102 18.00 7.54 -4.08
C GLU A 102 17.54 8.34 -5.32
N LYS A 103 17.71 9.67 -5.33
CA LYS A 103 17.42 10.58 -6.45
C LYS A 103 18.32 10.33 -7.65
#